data_AF-A0A8H5D1V2-F1
#
_entry.id   AF-A0A8H5D1V2-F1
#
_cell.length_a   1.000
_cell.length_b   1.000
_cell.length_c   1.000
_cell.angle_alpha   90.00
_cell.angle_beta   90.00
_cell.angle_gamma   90.00
#
_symmetry.space_group_name_H-M   'P 1'
#
loop_
_entity.id
_entity.type
_entity.pdbx_description
1 polymer ?
#
loop_
_entity_poly.entity_id
_entity_poly.type
_entity_poly.pdbx_seq_one_letter_code
_entity_poly.pdbx_strand_id
1 'polypeptide(L)'
;MESKIAPAGVQITTEQILREAQERRDSVFSVPKQRVDDLEELDEHRGRKRVEFEERVRRTRGNIKEWLQYANWEASQNEFTRSRSVFECVLDVDSRSIQVWLNYTEMELKARNVQPARNLFDRAVALLPRVDQLWYRYVYLQELLQNIPGVRQVFERWMQWEPEDKAWQAYIKMEERYQELERASAIYEKWISVRPEPRVWVKWARFEEERGRTDKAREVLQTALNFFRDEEEQIEKAQSIFSAFAKMETKLKEYDRPRAVYKFALEHLPKTKSEVLLAAAYTNFEKQHRTQSTLESTVLGKRRIQYEEQVSQDGRNYDIWFSCANLEEGTLRHLRDGGTTADKEQATIGRVREVYERAVAQVSPGNEKRH
;
A
#
# COMPACT_ATOMS: atom_id res chain seq x y z
N MET A 1 33.49 74.35 -25.36
CA MET A 1 34.19 73.05 -25.33
C MET A 1 33.40 72.14 -24.41
N GLU A 2 32.51 71.33 -24.99
CA GLU A 2 31.77 70.31 -24.24
C GLU A 2 32.75 69.22 -23.82
N SER A 3 32.92 69.03 -22.51
CA SER A 3 33.68 67.93 -21.94
C SER A 3 32.93 66.63 -22.24
N LYS A 4 33.27 65.98 -23.35
CA LYS A 4 32.81 64.62 -23.66
C LYS A 4 33.27 63.70 -22.53
N ILE A 5 32.35 63.36 -21.62
CA ILE A 5 32.58 62.34 -20.61
C ILE A 5 32.73 61.03 -21.38
N ALA A 6 33.95 60.49 -21.43
CA ALA A 6 34.19 59.21 -22.09
C ALA A 6 33.42 58.11 -21.34
N PRO A 7 32.70 57.22 -22.05
CA PRO A 7 32.01 56.11 -21.39
C PRO A 7 33.02 55.22 -20.68
N ALA A 8 32.70 54.81 -19.45
CA ALA A 8 33.56 53.91 -18.68
C ALA A 8 33.76 52.59 -19.45
N GLY A 9 35.02 52.14 -19.54
CA GLY A 9 35.40 50.93 -20.28
C GLY A 9 34.85 49.62 -19.69
N VAL A 10 34.38 49.66 -18.45
CA VAL A 10 33.67 48.56 -17.79
C VAL A 10 32.42 49.13 -17.14
N GLN A 11 31.26 48.59 -17.51
CA GLN A 11 29.98 48.92 -16.88
C GLN A 11 29.86 48.09 -15.60
N ILE A 12 29.58 48.74 -14.47
CA ILE A 12 29.38 48.06 -13.19
C ILE A 12 28.15 47.16 -13.33
N THR A 13 28.35 45.85 -13.21
CA THR A 13 27.26 44.88 -13.29
C THR A 13 26.66 44.65 -11.90
N THR A 14 25.41 44.20 -11.85
CA THR A 14 24.72 43.86 -10.60
C THR A 14 25.46 42.80 -9.80
N GLU A 15 26.13 41.87 -10.49
CA GLU A 15 26.98 40.84 -9.88
C GLU A 15 28.17 41.46 -9.14
N GLN A 16 28.80 42.48 -9.72
CA GLN A 16 29.94 43.16 -9.12
C GLN A 16 29.53 43.89 -7.83
N ILE A 17 28.35 44.52 -7.82
CA ILE A 17 27.80 45.17 -6.63
C ILE A 17 27.47 44.14 -5.54
N LEU A 18 26.87 43.01 -5.89
CA LEU A 18 26.53 41.96 -4.92
C LEU A 18 27.78 41.30 -4.32
N ARG A 19 28.80 41.09 -5.14
CA ARG A 19 30.09 40.53 -4.71
C ARG A 19 30.83 41.49 -3.78
N GLU A 20 30.93 42.76 -4.17
CA GLU A 20 31.54 43.79 -3.34
C GLU A 20 30.76 44.01 -2.04
N ALA A 21 29.42 43.98 -2.09
CA ALA A 21 28.58 44.03 -0.90
C ALA A 21 28.80 42.82 0.02
N GLN A 22 29.03 41.62 -0.53
CA GLN A 22 29.32 40.42 0.25
C GLN A 22 30.74 40.44 0.84
N GLU A 23 31.73 40.96 0.12
CA GLU A 23 33.11 41.13 0.59
C GLU A 23 33.22 42.21 1.67
N ARG A 24 32.35 43.24 1.60
CA ARG A 24 32.23 44.30 2.62
C ARG A 24 31.27 43.97 3.75
N ARG A 25 30.61 42.79 3.76
CA ARG A 25 29.87 42.38 4.96
C ARG A 25 30.89 42.19 6.07
N ASP A 26 30.83 43.06 7.07
CA ASP A 26 31.59 42.90 8.30
C ASP A 26 31.42 41.46 8.78
N SER A 27 32.54 40.83 9.14
CA SER A 27 32.50 39.48 9.69
C SER A 27 31.53 39.48 10.88
N VAL A 28 30.64 38.50 10.92
CA VAL A 28 29.65 38.40 12.00
C VAL A 28 30.42 38.38 13.31
N PHE A 29 30.19 39.41 14.15
CA PHE A 29 30.85 39.53 15.44
C PHE A 29 30.68 38.23 16.22
N SER A 30 31.79 37.51 16.45
CA SER A 30 31.78 36.31 17.29
C SER A 30 32.16 36.70 18.70
N VAL A 31 31.27 36.39 19.64
CA VAL A 31 31.55 36.56 21.07
C VAL A 31 32.83 35.75 21.42
N PRO A 32 33.76 36.31 22.22
CA PRO A 32 34.93 35.58 22.70
C PRO A 32 34.52 34.31 23.47
N LYS A 33 35.25 33.21 23.27
CA LYS A 33 35.03 31.97 24.01
C LYS A 33 35.51 32.14 25.45
N GLN A 34 34.60 32.40 26.38
CA GLN A 34 34.87 32.42 27.82
C GLN A 34 34.86 30.97 28.37
N ARG A 35 35.84 30.62 29.21
CA ARG A 35 35.80 29.38 30.00
C ARG A 35 35.04 29.66 31.29
N VAL A 36 34.25 28.68 31.72
CA VAL A 36 33.48 28.74 32.96
C VAL A 36 34.27 27.95 33.98
N ASP A 37 34.81 28.63 34.99
CA ASP A 37 35.76 28.04 35.92
C ASP A 37 35.06 27.62 37.24
N ASP A 38 34.07 28.40 37.70
CA ASP A 38 33.37 28.18 38.97
C ASP A 38 31.86 27.86 38.82
N LEU A 39 31.27 27.27 39.87
CA LEU A 39 29.83 26.98 39.92
C LEU A 39 28.97 28.26 39.89
N GLU A 40 29.45 29.34 40.51
CA GLU A 40 28.76 30.64 40.53
C GLU A 40 28.71 31.25 39.12
N GLU A 41 29.82 31.22 38.39
CA GLU A 41 29.87 31.67 36.98
C GLU A 41 28.96 30.84 36.07
N LEU A 42 28.86 29.54 36.33
CA LEU A 42 27.97 28.63 35.63
C LEU A 42 26.50 28.99 35.89
N ASP A 43 26.13 29.30 37.14
CA ASP A 43 24.78 29.70 37.50
C ASP A 43 24.41 31.08 36.93
N GLU A 44 25.34 32.03 36.90
CA GLU A 44 25.15 33.31 36.22
C GLU A 44 24.97 33.14 34.71
N HIS A 45 25.78 32.29 34.08
CA HIS A 45 25.63 31.96 32.67
C HIS A 45 24.28 31.30 32.39
N ARG A 46 23.84 30.36 33.24
CA ARG A 46 22.51 29.76 33.16
C ARG A 46 21.41 30.81 33.33
N GLY A 47 21.55 31.71 34.29
CA GLY A 47 20.61 32.81 34.54
C GLY A 47 20.45 33.72 33.32
N ARG A 48 21.55 34.20 32.74
CA ARG A 48 21.53 35.04 31.53
C ARG A 48 20.85 34.34 30.36
N LYS A 49 21.20 33.06 30.13
CA LYS A 49 20.60 32.26 29.05
C LYS A 49 19.11 32.02 29.26
N ARG A 50 18.66 31.78 30.49
CA ARG A 50 17.24 31.64 30.83
C ARG A 50 16.45 32.90 30.52
N VAL A 51 16.94 34.06 30.95
CA VAL A 51 16.28 35.34 30.63
C VAL A 51 16.18 35.55 29.12
N GLU A 52 17.24 35.24 28.36
CA GLU A 52 17.23 35.30 26.89
C GLU A 52 16.19 34.35 26.26
N PHE A 53 16.05 33.12 26.76
CA PHE A 53 15.04 32.18 26.29
C PHE A 53 13.62 32.60 26.69
N GLU A 54 13.41 33.04 27.93
CA GLU A 54 12.12 33.51 28.41
C GLU A 54 11.65 34.75 27.66
N GLU A 55 12.53 35.71 27.39
CA GLU A 55 12.18 36.88 26.60
C GLU A 55 11.79 36.50 25.17
N ARG A 56 12.55 35.59 24.54
CA ARG A 56 12.21 35.06 23.21
C ARG A 56 10.82 34.44 23.22
N VAL A 57 10.61 33.48 24.11
CA VAL A 57 9.32 32.80 24.32
C VAL A 57 8.18 33.78 24.61
N ARG A 58 8.40 34.82 25.42
CA ARG A 58 7.38 35.85 25.70
C ARG A 58 7.03 36.65 24.44
N ARG A 59 8.00 36.97 23.59
CA ARG A 59 7.78 37.66 22.31
C ARG A 59 7.07 36.76 21.29
N THR A 60 7.37 35.46 21.29
CA THR A 60 6.94 34.50 20.26
C THR A 60 6.18 33.31 20.87
N ARG A 61 5.19 33.58 21.74
CA ARG A 61 4.49 32.54 22.52
C ARG A 61 4.01 31.33 21.71
N GLY A 62 3.59 31.51 20.47
CA GLY A 62 3.14 30.43 19.58
C GLY A 62 4.24 29.67 18.83
N ASN A 63 5.50 30.11 18.87
CA ASN A 63 6.59 29.44 18.16
C ASN A 63 7.16 28.27 18.95
N ILE A 64 6.62 27.08 18.69
CA ILE A 64 7.01 25.82 19.33
C ILE A 64 8.52 25.55 19.24
N LYS A 65 9.19 26.00 18.17
CA LYS A 65 10.64 25.75 18.00
C LYS A 65 11.48 26.41 19.07
N GLU A 66 11.15 27.63 19.48
CA GLU A 66 11.89 28.37 20.50
C GLU A 66 11.73 27.72 21.87
N TRP A 67 10.51 27.28 22.17
CA TRP A 67 10.22 26.48 23.35
C TRP A 67 10.99 25.15 23.37
N LEU A 68 11.02 24.42 22.25
CA LEU A 68 11.79 23.18 22.13
C LEU A 68 13.29 23.40 22.32
N GLN A 69 13.83 24.48 21.77
CA GLN A 69 15.23 24.86 21.99
C GLN A 69 15.51 25.16 23.47
N TYR A 70 14.61 25.88 24.14
CA TYR A 70 14.75 26.18 25.57
C TYR A 70 14.71 24.90 26.41
N ALA A 71 13.73 24.02 26.18
CA ALA A 71 13.57 22.77 26.92
C ALA A 71 14.76 21.81 26.70
N ASN A 72 15.27 21.71 25.47
CA ASN A 72 16.45 20.92 25.14
C ASN A 72 17.73 21.51 25.74
N TRP A 73 17.82 22.84 25.84
CA TRP A 73 18.94 23.49 26.51
C TRP A 73 18.94 23.19 28.02
N GLU A 74 17.79 23.28 28.71
CA GLU A 74 17.70 22.89 30.14
C GLU A 74 18.02 21.40 30.34
N ALA A 75 17.61 20.53 29.39
CA ALA A 75 18.00 19.12 29.39
C ALA A 75 19.53 18.93 29.22
N SER A 76 20.20 19.76 28.40
CA SER A 76 21.67 19.72 28.26
C SER A 76 22.40 20.13 29.54
N GLN A 77 21.76 20.92 30.41
CA GLN A 77 22.29 21.33 31.72
C GLN A 77 22.04 20.30 32.83
N ASN A 78 21.44 19.15 32.51
CA ASN A 78 20.96 18.11 33.44
C ASN A 78 19.86 18.60 34.41
N GLU A 79 19.19 19.72 34.12
CA GLU A 79 18.08 20.24 34.91
C GLU A 79 16.73 19.72 34.37
N PHE A 80 16.53 18.41 34.46
CA PHE A 80 15.34 17.75 33.91
C PHE A 80 14.02 18.23 34.53
N THR A 81 14.00 18.59 35.81
CA THR A 81 12.79 19.09 36.48
C THR A 81 12.32 20.41 35.86
N ARG A 82 13.23 21.31 35.52
CA ARG A 82 12.89 22.55 34.82
C ARG A 82 12.48 22.27 33.38
N SER A 83 13.23 21.42 32.68
CA SER A 83 12.87 21.00 31.33
C SER A 83 11.43 20.45 31.26
N ARG A 84 11.00 19.63 32.23
CA ARG A 84 9.60 19.18 32.36
C ARG A 84 8.61 20.33 32.50
N SER A 85 8.89 21.28 33.40
CA SER A 85 8.01 22.44 33.58
C SER A 85 7.86 23.26 32.30
N VAL A 86 8.94 23.42 31.54
CA VAL A 86 8.91 24.09 30.24
C VAL A 86 8.07 23.29 29.26
N PHE A 87 8.25 21.96 29.15
CA PHE A 87 7.42 21.13 28.27
C PHE A 87 5.94 21.15 28.64
N GLU A 88 5.58 21.12 29.92
CA GLU A 88 4.18 21.23 30.36
C GLU A 88 3.59 22.60 29.99
N CYS A 89 4.34 23.70 30.18
CA CYS A 89 3.92 25.02 29.70
C CYS A 89 3.68 25.06 28.19
N VAL A 90 4.49 24.34 27.39
CA VAL A 90 4.29 24.24 25.94
C VAL A 90 3.05 23.45 25.60
N LEU A 91 2.79 22.36 26.31
CA LEU A 91 1.59 21.54 26.15
C LEU A 91 0.32 22.31 26.53
N ASP A 92 0.40 23.24 27.49
CA ASP A 92 -0.71 24.14 27.82
C ASP A 92 -0.99 25.17 26.70
N VAL A 93 0.04 25.59 25.97
CA VAL A 93 -0.10 26.49 24.82
C VAL A 93 -0.61 25.75 23.59
N ASP A 94 0.00 24.62 23.23
CA ASP A 94 -0.42 23.76 22.13
C ASP A 94 -0.29 22.28 22.48
N SER A 95 -1.39 21.71 22.96
CA SER A 95 -1.51 20.29 23.31
C SER A 95 -1.59 19.35 22.10
N ARG A 96 -1.83 19.89 20.90
CA ARG A 96 -2.02 19.07 19.67
C ARG A 96 -0.72 18.83 18.92
N SER A 97 0.35 19.55 19.26
CA SER A 97 1.63 19.42 18.59
C SER A 97 2.32 18.09 18.89
N ILE A 98 2.37 17.22 17.87
CA ILE A 98 3.02 15.91 17.93
C ILE A 98 4.52 16.06 18.23
N GLN A 99 5.17 17.09 17.69
CA GLN A 99 6.60 17.31 17.88
C GLN A 99 6.97 17.56 19.34
N VAL A 100 6.10 18.23 20.10
CA VAL A 100 6.31 18.50 21.53
C VAL A 100 6.24 17.20 22.32
N TRP A 101 5.20 16.38 22.10
CA TRP A 101 5.06 15.08 22.73
C TRP A 101 6.27 14.16 22.45
N LEU A 102 6.74 14.12 21.21
CA LEU A 102 7.90 13.31 20.83
C LEU A 102 9.18 13.80 21.48
N ASN A 103 9.46 15.11 21.46
CA ASN A 103 10.68 15.64 22.08
C ASN A 103 10.64 15.51 23.61
N TYR A 104 9.47 15.67 24.22
CA TYR A 104 9.31 15.52 25.66
C TYR A 104 9.54 14.06 26.08
N THR A 105 8.93 13.10 25.38
CA THR A 105 9.19 11.66 25.62
C THR A 105 10.66 11.30 25.37
N GLU A 106 11.29 11.81 24.31
CA GLU A 106 12.70 11.58 24.03
C GLU A 106 13.62 12.14 25.12
N MET A 107 13.28 13.29 25.70
CA MET A 107 14.01 13.88 26.83
C MET A 107 13.93 12.97 28.07
N GLU A 108 12.74 12.47 28.43
CA GLU A 108 12.60 11.55 29.58
C GLU A 108 13.35 10.23 29.36
N LEU A 109 13.38 9.73 28.12
CA LEU A 109 14.14 8.53 27.76
C LEU A 109 15.65 8.76 27.84
N LYS A 110 16.15 9.93 27.42
CA LYS A 110 17.56 10.32 27.61
C LYS A 110 17.91 10.42 29.10
N ALA A 111 16.99 10.91 29.92
CA ALA A 111 17.12 10.95 31.38
C ALA A 111 16.98 9.58 32.05
N ARG A 112 16.78 8.49 31.29
CA ARG A 112 16.55 7.11 31.76
C ARG A 112 15.31 6.94 32.64
N ASN A 113 14.37 7.87 32.57
CA ASN A 113 13.14 7.85 33.35
C ASN A 113 12.03 7.15 32.57
N VAL A 114 11.97 5.82 32.69
CA VAL A 114 11.05 4.99 31.90
C VAL A 114 9.59 5.19 32.30
N GLN A 115 9.29 5.26 33.60
CA GLN A 115 7.90 5.36 34.07
C GLN A 115 7.24 6.69 33.70
N PRO A 116 7.90 7.87 33.89
CA PRO A 116 7.37 9.13 33.37
C PRO A 116 7.17 9.12 31.85
N ALA A 117 8.09 8.51 31.10
CA ALA A 117 7.93 8.37 29.65
C ALA A 117 6.69 7.55 29.27
N ARG A 118 6.40 6.45 29.99
CA ARG A 118 5.17 5.66 29.79
C ARG A 118 3.91 6.47 30.08
N ASN A 119 3.86 7.14 31.22
CA ASN A 119 2.74 7.99 31.61
C ASN A 119 2.51 9.11 30.57
N LEU A 120 3.59 9.65 30.02
CA LEU A 120 3.54 10.69 28.99
C LEU A 120 2.99 10.15 27.67
N PHE A 121 3.41 8.96 27.23
CA PHE A 121 2.82 8.30 26.07
C PHE A 121 1.34 7.95 26.28
N ASP A 122 0.96 7.47 27.47
CA ASP A 122 -0.45 7.19 27.79
C ASP A 122 -1.31 8.45 27.71
N ARG A 123 -0.82 9.59 28.22
CA ARG A 123 -1.49 10.90 28.10
C ARG A 123 -1.55 11.36 26.64
N ALA A 124 -0.44 11.25 25.90
CA ALA A 124 -0.36 11.67 24.50
C ALA A 124 -1.36 10.92 23.63
N VAL A 125 -1.44 9.60 23.81
CA VAL A 125 -2.35 8.71 23.09
C VAL A 125 -3.81 8.96 23.47
N ALA A 126 -4.10 9.25 24.74
CA ALA A 126 -5.45 9.60 25.17
C ALA A 126 -5.94 10.93 24.56
N LEU A 127 -5.04 11.90 24.40
CA LEU A 127 -5.37 13.21 23.81
C LEU A 127 -5.43 13.17 22.27
N LEU A 128 -4.54 12.41 21.64
CA LEU A 128 -4.35 12.36 20.19
C LEU A 128 -4.44 10.91 19.65
N PRO A 129 -5.60 10.25 19.77
CA PRO A 129 -5.74 8.83 19.40
C PRO A 129 -5.61 8.59 17.89
N ARG A 130 -5.85 9.60 17.05
CA ARG A 130 -5.76 9.50 15.58
C ARG A 130 -4.33 9.60 15.04
N VAL A 131 -3.34 9.90 15.87
CA VAL A 131 -1.96 10.07 15.44
C VAL A 131 -1.19 8.76 15.59
N ASP A 132 -1.11 8.00 14.50
CA ASP A 132 -0.42 6.70 14.47
C ASP A 132 1.05 6.77 14.89
N GLN A 133 1.74 7.88 14.62
CA GLN A 133 3.14 8.07 14.99
C GLN A 133 3.38 7.94 16.50
N LEU A 134 2.44 8.40 17.33
CA LEU A 134 2.55 8.29 18.80
C LEU A 134 2.39 6.84 19.25
N TRP A 135 1.44 6.11 18.66
CA TRP A 135 1.22 4.69 18.92
C TRP A 135 2.44 3.85 18.54
N TYR A 136 3.02 4.07 17.35
CA TYR A 136 4.23 3.37 16.93
C TYR A 136 5.41 3.60 17.88
N ARG A 137 5.61 4.84 18.34
CA ARG A 137 6.67 5.17 19.29
C ARG A 137 6.43 4.55 20.67
N TYR A 138 5.17 4.49 21.09
CA TYR A 138 4.81 3.87 22.36
C TYR A 138 5.01 2.36 22.34
N VAL A 139 4.55 1.69 21.28
CA VAL A 139 4.82 0.25 21.04
C VAL A 139 6.32 -0.02 21.01
N TYR A 140 7.08 0.79 20.27
CA TYR A 140 8.53 0.64 20.19
C TYR A 140 9.21 0.76 21.56
N LEU A 141 8.79 1.73 22.39
CA LEU A 141 9.28 1.84 23.75
C LEU A 141 9.00 0.58 24.57
N GLN A 142 7.78 0.05 24.51
CA GLN A 142 7.40 -1.14 25.29
C GLN A 142 8.13 -2.40 24.79
N GLU A 143 8.39 -2.51 23.47
CA GLU A 143 9.21 -3.57 22.88
C GLU A 143 10.68 -3.50 23.35
N LEU A 144 11.26 -2.29 23.42
CA LEU A 144 12.61 -2.10 23.97
C LEU A 144 12.71 -2.53 25.44
N LEU A 145 11.64 -2.34 26.19
CA LEU A 145 11.54 -2.78 27.59
C LEU A 145 11.18 -4.26 27.72
N GLN A 146 11.03 -4.99 26.60
CA GLN A 146 10.64 -6.40 26.51
C GLN A 146 9.32 -6.73 27.24
N ASN A 147 8.44 -5.74 27.42
CA ASN A 147 7.15 -5.91 28.08
C ASN A 147 6.07 -6.32 27.06
N ILE A 148 6.09 -7.57 26.61
CA ILE A 148 5.17 -8.10 25.59
C ILE A 148 3.69 -7.93 25.99
N PRO A 149 3.26 -8.23 27.24
CA PRO A 149 1.87 -8.00 27.65
C PRO A 149 1.47 -6.53 27.58
N GLY A 150 2.37 -5.61 27.93
CA GLY A 150 2.15 -4.18 27.81
C GLY A 150 1.99 -3.74 26.35
N VAL A 151 2.84 -4.23 25.45
CA VAL A 151 2.73 -3.96 24.00
C VAL A 151 1.36 -4.40 23.47
N ARG A 152 0.91 -5.60 23.84
CA ARG A 152 -0.41 -6.12 23.46
C ARG A 152 -1.56 -5.24 23.96
N GLN A 153 -1.49 -4.80 25.22
CA GLN A 153 -2.50 -3.90 25.77
C GLN A 153 -2.55 -2.56 25.01
N VAL A 154 -1.40 -2.03 24.60
CA VAL A 154 -1.33 -0.81 23.78
C VAL A 154 -1.94 -1.05 22.40
N PHE A 155 -1.63 -2.17 21.74
CA PHE A 155 -2.26 -2.51 20.46
C PHE A 155 -3.77 -2.71 20.57
N GLU A 156 -4.26 -3.43 21.59
CA GLU A 156 -5.71 -3.61 21.78
C GLU A 156 -6.42 -2.27 22.01
N ARG A 157 -5.82 -1.35 22.79
CA ARG A 157 -6.32 0.03 22.92
C ARG A 157 -6.28 0.79 21.59
N TRP A 158 -5.27 0.57 20.76
CA TRP A 158 -5.18 1.20 19.45
C TRP A 158 -6.26 0.70 18.50
N MET A 159 -6.53 -0.62 18.50
CA MET A 159 -7.54 -1.23 17.64
C MET A 159 -8.97 -0.79 17.97
N GLN A 160 -9.25 -0.39 19.21
CA GLN A 160 -10.54 0.22 19.58
C GLN A 160 -10.87 1.49 18.79
N TRP A 161 -9.87 2.19 18.25
CA TRP A 161 -10.04 3.40 17.44
C TRP A 161 -10.15 3.13 15.94
N GLU A 162 -10.11 1.86 15.52
CA GLU A 162 -10.17 1.41 14.13
C GLU A 162 -9.14 2.10 13.22
N PRO A 163 -7.83 1.90 13.49
CA PRO A 163 -6.75 2.60 12.80
C PRO A 163 -6.57 2.12 11.35
N GLU A 164 -5.65 2.78 10.61
CA GLU A 164 -5.32 2.40 9.23
C GLU A 164 -4.79 0.95 9.14
N ASP A 165 -4.94 0.33 7.98
CA ASP A 165 -4.45 -1.02 7.65
C ASP A 165 -2.99 -1.31 8.04
N LYS A 166 -2.15 -0.27 8.09
CA LYS A 166 -0.73 -0.39 8.50
C LYS A 166 -0.59 -0.70 10.00
N ALA A 167 -1.50 -0.22 10.83
CA ALA A 167 -1.51 -0.48 12.26
C ALA A 167 -1.81 -1.96 12.52
N TRP A 168 -2.85 -2.51 11.87
CA TRP A 168 -3.19 -3.94 11.92
C TRP A 168 -2.03 -4.83 11.46
N GLN A 169 -1.39 -4.48 10.34
CA GLN A 169 -0.22 -5.20 9.85
C GLN A 169 0.96 -5.14 10.82
N ALA A 170 1.18 -4.01 11.49
CA ALA A 170 2.23 -3.89 12.49
C ALA A 170 1.95 -4.78 13.70
N TYR A 171 0.68 -4.90 14.12
CA TYR A 171 0.31 -5.78 15.22
C TYR A 171 0.51 -7.27 14.86
N ILE A 172 0.07 -7.67 13.67
CA ILE A 172 0.28 -9.04 13.16
C ILE A 172 1.77 -9.37 13.07
N LYS A 173 2.59 -8.49 12.48
CA LYS A 173 4.04 -8.66 12.41
C LYS A 173 4.70 -8.75 13.78
N MET A 174 4.15 -8.07 14.79
CA MET A 174 4.62 -8.21 16.17
C MET A 174 4.36 -9.64 16.67
N GLU A 175 3.13 -10.15 16.57
CA GLU A 175 2.81 -11.51 17.04
C GLU A 175 3.55 -12.59 16.22
N GLU A 176 3.80 -12.38 14.93
CA GLU A 176 4.66 -13.23 14.09
C GLU A 176 6.10 -13.32 14.63
N ARG A 177 6.69 -12.18 15.04
CA ARG A 177 8.04 -12.15 15.63
C ARG A 177 8.13 -12.96 16.92
N TYR A 178 7.05 -13.02 17.69
CA TYR A 178 6.98 -13.81 18.93
C TYR A 178 6.39 -15.21 18.74
N GLN A 179 6.16 -15.65 17.49
CA GLN A 179 5.64 -16.97 17.11
C GLN A 179 4.22 -17.28 17.64
N GLU A 180 3.43 -16.27 17.95
CA GLU A 180 2.09 -16.39 18.52
C GLU A 180 1.03 -16.38 17.42
N LEU A 181 1.14 -17.37 16.53
CA LEU A 181 0.40 -17.42 15.27
C LEU A 181 -1.12 -17.57 15.45
N GLU A 182 -1.61 -18.11 16.57
CA GLU A 182 -3.06 -18.21 16.83
C GLU A 182 -3.69 -16.86 17.15
N ARG A 183 -2.97 -16.01 17.87
CA ARG A 183 -3.41 -14.64 18.14
C ARG A 183 -3.38 -13.81 16.86
N ALA A 184 -2.36 -14.00 16.01
CA ALA A 184 -2.33 -13.38 14.68
C ALA A 184 -3.58 -13.73 13.85
N SER A 185 -4.01 -15.00 13.82
CA SER A 185 -5.26 -15.40 13.17
C SER A 185 -6.49 -14.66 13.75
N ALA A 186 -6.61 -14.58 15.08
CA ALA A 186 -7.70 -13.85 15.72
C ALA A 186 -7.66 -12.34 15.43
N ILE A 187 -6.47 -11.75 15.24
CA ILE A 187 -6.32 -10.36 14.83
C ILE A 187 -6.78 -10.15 13.39
N TYR A 188 -6.50 -11.09 12.48
CA TYR A 188 -7.06 -11.05 11.11
C TYR A 188 -8.59 -11.11 11.11
N GLU A 189 -9.19 -11.97 11.93
CA GLU A 189 -10.65 -12.03 12.10
C GLU A 189 -11.23 -10.69 12.58
N LYS A 190 -10.62 -10.09 13.62
CA LYS A 190 -10.99 -8.73 14.08
C LYS A 190 -10.84 -7.70 12.97
N TRP A 191 -9.73 -7.73 12.23
CA TRP A 191 -9.46 -6.77 11.16
C TRP A 191 -10.52 -6.84 10.06
N ILE A 192 -10.92 -8.05 9.67
CA ILE A 192 -11.97 -8.27 8.66
C ILE A 192 -13.33 -7.76 9.15
N SER A 193 -13.66 -7.98 10.44
CA SER A 193 -14.93 -7.52 11.01
C SER A 193 -15.07 -5.98 10.96
N VAL A 194 -13.96 -5.26 11.08
CA VAL A 194 -13.92 -3.79 11.01
C VAL A 194 -13.85 -3.30 9.57
N ARG A 195 -13.00 -3.92 8.74
CA ARG A 195 -12.78 -3.55 7.34
C ARG A 195 -12.77 -4.77 6.43
N PRO A 196 -13.91 -5.13 5.82
CA PRO A 196 -14.00 -6.24 4.88
C PRO A 196 -13.42 -5.84 3.52
N GLU A 197 -12.10 -5.68 3.42
CA GLU A 197 -11.42 -5.46 2.15
C GLU A 197 -10.90 -6.79 1.56
N PRO A 198 -11.14 -7.08 0.27
CA PRO A 198 -10.63 -8.28 -0.42
C PRO A 198 -9.12 -8.50 -0.29
N ARG A 199 -8.35 -7.41 -0.19
CA ARG A 199 -6.90 -7.47 0.03
C ARG A 199 -6.52 -8.05 1.39
N VAL A 200 -7.32 -7.80 2.42
CA VAL A 200 -7.10 -8.31 3.78
C VAL A 200 -7.38 -9.81 3.82
N TRP A 201 -8.46 -10.27 3.18
CA TRP A 201 -8.77 -11.70 3.04
C TRP A 201 -7.66 -12.49 2.33
N VAL A 202 -7.14 -11.95 1.22
CA VAL A 202 -6.01 -12.57 0.50
C VAL A 202 -4.74 -12.61 1.36
N LYS A 203 -4.48 -11.57 2.17
CA LYS A 203 -3.34 -11.56 3.11
C LYS A 203 -3.51 -12.61 4.21
N TRP A 204 -4.71 -12.72 4.80
CA TRP A 204 -4.98 -13.72 5.83
C TRP A 204 -4.85 -15.15 5.29
N ALA A 205 -5.38 -15.42 4.10
CA ALA A 205 -5.22 -16.72 3.46
C ALA A 205 -3.75 -17.07 3.19
N ARG A 206 -2.94 -16.12 2.72
CA ARG A 206 -1.49 -16.32 2.55
C ARG A 206 -0.76 -16.58 3.88
N PHE A 207 -1.16 -15.90 4.93
CA PHE A 207 -0.61 -16.12 6.27
C PHE A 207 -0.91 -17.55 6.78
N GLU A 208 -2.15 -18.03 6.62
CA GLU A 208 -2.51 -19.41 6.99
C GLU A 208 -1.85 -20.46 6.07
N GLU A 209 -1.64 -20.14 4.78
CA GLU A 209 -0.83 -20.96 3.87
C GLU A 209 0.61 -21.12 4.36
N GLU A 210 1.27 -20.01 4.74
CA GLU A 210 2.66 -20.01 5.24
C GLU A 210 2.79 -20.81 6.55
N ARG A 211 1.73 -20.81 7.36
CA ARG A 211 1.63 -21.64 8.57
C ARG A 211 1.38 -23.13 8.28
N GLY A 212 0.96 -23.49 7.07
CA GLY A 212 0.57 -24.85 6.70
C GLY A 212 -0.84 -25.25 7.15
N ARG A 213 -1.67 -24.31 7.62
CA ARG A 213 -3.09 -24.55 7.97
C ARG A 213 -3.98 -24.32 6.74
N THR A 214 -3.84 -25.19 5.75
CA THR A 214 -4.51 -25.08 4.45
C THR A 214 -6.03 -25.17 4.56
N ASP A 215 -6.56 -25.95 5.50
CA ASP A 215 -8.00 -26.07 5.72
C ASP A 215 -8.62 -24.75 6.18
N LYS A 216 -7.96 -24.06 7.12
CA LYS A 216 -8.38 -22.71 7.54
C LYS A 216 -8.27 -21.73 6.39
N ALA A 217 -7.16 -21.75 5.63
CA ALA A 217 -7.01 -20.87 4.46
C ALA A 217 -8.15 -21.05 3.44
N ARG A 218 -8.65 -22.29 3.26
CA ARG A 218 -9.82 -22.58 2.42
C ARG A 218 -11.11 -22.02 3.02
N GLU A 219 -11.37 -22.26 4.30
CA GLU A 219 -12.55 -21.72 5.00
C GLU A 219 -12.58 -20.19 4.92
N VAL A 220 -11.44 -19.54 5.11
CA VAL A 220 -11.25 -18.09 4.98
C VAL A 220 -11.62 -17.59 3.60
N LEU A 221 -11.12 -18.24 2.55
CA LEU A 221 -11.42 -17.80 1.19
C LEU A 221 -12.85 -18.14 0.78
N GLN A 222 -13.43 -19.24 1.26
CA GLN A 222 -14.84 -19.57 1.03
C GLN A 222 -15.77 -18.57 1.72
N THR A 223 -15.48 -18.21 2.97
CA THR A 223 -16.23 -17.18 3.71
C THR A 223 -16.09 -15.82 3.04
N ALA A 224 -14.89 -15.47 2.54
CA ALA A 224 -14.71 -14.28 1.72
C ALA A 224 -15.60 -14.31 0.47
N LEU A 225 -15.59 -15.40 -0.29
CA LEU A 225 -16.39 -15.54 -1.50
C LEU A 225 -17.89 -15.45 -1.23
N ASN A 226 -18.37 -16.00 -0.12
CA ASN A 226 -19.77 -15.87 0.29
C ASN A 226 -20.12 -14.41 0.66
N PHE A 227 -19.23 -13.70 1.34
CA PHE A 227 -19.44 -12.30 1.72
C PHE A 227 -19.47 -11.37 0.50
N PHE A 228 -18.56 -11.55 -0.46
CA PHE A 228 -18.44 -10.71 -1.66
C PHE A 228 -19.40 -11.07 -2.80
N ARG A 229 -20.27 -12.07 -2.61
CA ARG A 229 -21.21 -12.55 -3.63
C ARG A 229 -22.34 -11.56 -3.93
N ASP A 230 -22.71 -10.74 -2.94
CA ASP A 230 -23.98 -10.00 -2.97
C ASP A 230 -23.84 -8.54 -3.48
N GLU A 231 -22.64 -7.97 -3.50
CA GLU A 231 -22.41 -6.57 -3.92
C GLU A 231 -21.69 -6.47 -5.27
N GLU A 232 -22.37 -5.98 -6.31
CA GLU A 232 -21.87 -5.87 -7.71
C GLU A 232 -20.51 -5.16 -7.84
N GLU A 233 -20.27 -4.12 -7.04
CA GLU A 233 -19.02 -3.34 -7.04
C GLU A 233 -17.85 -4.07 -6.33
N GLN A 234 -18.18 -5.02 -5.46
CA GLN A 234 -17.21 -5.89 -4.81
C GLN A 234 -16.83 -7.10 -5.67
N ILE A 235 -17.60 -7.42 -6.71
CA ILE A 235 -17.32 -8.54 -7.62
C ILE A 235 -16.01 -8.34 -8.38
N GLU A 236 -15.69 -7.11 -8.82
CA GLU A 236 -14.39 -6.84 -9.47
C GLU A 236 -13.22 -7.08 -8.50
N LYS A 237 -13.40 -6.76 -7.22
CA LYS A 237 -12.38 -7.02 -6.19
C LYS A 237 -12.33 -8.50 -5.78
N ALA A 238 -13.44 -9.24 -5.92
CA ALA A 238 -13.51 -10.69 -5.73
C ALA A 238 -12.63 -11.45 -6.73
N GLN A 239 -12.31 -10.86 -7.90
CA GLN A 239 -11.30 -11.41 -8.82
C GLN A 239 -9.97 -11.74 -8.10
N SER A 240 -9.52 -10.84 -7.22
CA SER A 240 -8.25 -11.03 -6.49
C SER A 240 -8.32 -12.24 -5.56
N ILE A 241 -9.50 -12.50 -4.98
CA ILE A 241 -9.80 -13.65 -4.12
C ILE A 241 -9.85 -14.92 -4.94
N PHE A 242 -10.56 -14.93 -6.08
CA PHE A 242 -10.60 -16.09 -6.99
C PHE A 242 -9.21 -16.48 -7.50
N SER A 243 -8.40 -15.50 -7.91
CA SER A 243 -7.02 -15.75 -8.34
C SER A 243 -6.15 -16.27 -7.20
N ALA A 244 -6.33 -15.76 -5.98
CA ALA A 244 -5.61 -16.25 -4.80
C ALA A 244 -6.03 -17.69 -4.45
N PHE A 245 -7.33 -17.99 -4.42
CA PHE A 245 -7.84 -19.33 -4.15
C PHE A 245 -7.36 -20.36 -5.17
N ALA A 246 -7.44 -20.01 -6.46
CA ALA A 246 -6.92 -20.88 -7.50
C ALA A 246 -5.41 -21.13 -7.33
N LYS A 247 -4.61 -20.08 -7.07
CA LYS A 247 -3.17 -20.22 -6.81
C LYS A 247 -2.87 -21.07 -5.58
N MET A 248 -3.63 -20.91 -4.50
CA MET A 248 -3.50 -21.75 -3.31
C MET A 248 -3.71 -23.22 -3.66
N GLU A 249 -4.83 -23.55 -4.30
CA GLU A 249 -5.15 -24.92 -4.68
C GLU A 249 -4.18 -25.51 -5.72
N THR A 250 -3.59 -24.67 -6.59
CA THR A 250 -2.50 -25.13 -7.48
C THR A 250 -1.26 -25.56 -6.71
N LYS A 251 -0.88 -24.83 -5.64
CA LYS A 251 0.25 -25.22 -4.79
C LYS A 251 -0.03 -26.52 -4.05
N LEU A 252 -1.29 -26.75 -3.68
CA LEU A 252 -1.76 -27.98 -3.04
C LEU A 252 -1.90 -29.16 -4.01
N LYS A 253 -1.63 -28.96 -5.31
CA LYS A 253 -1.67 -29.96 -6.38
C LYS A 253 -3.07 -30.54 -6.64
N GLU A 254 -4.12 -29.91 -6.15
CA GLU A 254 -5.50 -30.34 -6.39
C GLU A 254 -6.03 -29.70 -7.67
N TYR A 255 -5.59 -30.16 -8.85
CA TYR A 255 -5.84 -29.44 -10.12
C TYR A 255 -7.31 -29.33 -10.53
N ASP A 256 -8.22 -30.13 -9.98
CA ASP A 256 -9.64 -30.09 -10.33
C ASP A 256 -10.40 -28.94 -9.65
N ARG A 257 -10.00 -28.55 -8.43
CA ARG A 257 -10.65 -27.46 -7.69
C ARG A 257 -10.39 -26.06 -8.30
N PRO A 258 -9.16 -25.67 -8.69
CA PRO A 258 -8.91 -24.42 -9.41
C PRO A 258 -9.75 -24.33 -10.69
N ARG A 259 -9.96 -25.43 -11.41
CA ARG A 259 -10.79 -25.45 -12.64
C ARG A 259 -12.23 -25.10 -12.32
N ALA A 260 -12.79 -25.70 -11.27
CA ALA A 260 -14.13 -25.40 -10.81
C ALA A 260 -14.26 -23.93 -10.38
N VAL A 261 -13.26 -23.41 -9.67
CA VAL A 261 -13.22 -22.01 -9.20
C VAL A 261 -13.16 -21.03 -10.36
N TYR A 262 -12.30 -21.28 -11.35
CA TYR A 262 -12.20 -20.43 -12.54
C TYR A 262 -13.49 -20.45 -13.37
N LYS A 263 -14.13 -21.62 -13.53
CA LYS A 263 -15.44 -21.70 -14.22
C LYS A 263 -16.51 -20.92 -13.46
N PHE A 264 -16.61 -21.13 -12.15
CA PHE A 264 -17.55 -20.42 -11.30
C PHE A 264 -17.34 -18.89 -11.36
N ALA A 265 -16.08 -18.45 -11.33
CA ALA A 265 -15.73 -17.04 -11.44
C ALA A 265 -16.17 -16.44 -12.79
N LEU A 266 -15.96 -17.13 -13.91
CA LEU A 266 -16.37 -16.64 -15.23
C LEU A 266 -17.90 -16.57 -15.40
N GLU A 267 -18.66 -17.41 -14.70
CA GLU A 267 -20.12 -17.40 -14.75
C GLU A 267 -20.75 -16.25 -13.94
N HIS A 268 -20.08 -15.80 -12.86
CA HIS A 268 -20.66 -14.86 -11.89
C HIS A 268 -20.07 -13.43 -11.96
N LEU A 269 -18.97 -13.20 -12.69
CA LEU A 269 -18.36 -11.87 -12.82
C LEU A 269 -18.90 -11.05 -14.01
N PRO A 270 -19.12 -9.72 -13.86
CA PRO A 270 -19.49 -8.82 -14.96
C PRO A 270 -18.42 -8.76 -16.07
N LYS A 271 -18.89 -8.79 -17.32
CA LYS A 271 -18.14 -9.15 -18.53
C LYS A 271 -17.06 -8.19 -19.06
N THR A 272 -16.76 -7.06 -18.41
CA THR A 272 -16.11 -5.95 -19.16
C THR A 272 -14.58 -5.89 -19.05
N LYS A 273 -13.97 -6.29 -17.93
CA LYS A 273 -12.49 -6.22 -17.73
C LYS A 273 -11.90 -7.36 -16.91
N SER A 274 -12.63 -7.81 -15.90
CA SER A 274 -12.24 -8.91 -15.01
C SER A 274 -12.21 -10.28 -15.72
N GLU A 275 -13.08 -10.49 -16.71
CA GLU A 275 -13.12 -11.71 -17.53
C GLU A 275 -11.80 -11.93 -18.27
N VAL A 276 -11.23 -10.89 -18.90
CA VAL A 276 -9.99 -11.02 -19.69
C VAL A 276 -8.83 -11.47 -18.81
N LEU A 277 -8.68 -10.87 -17.63
CA LEU A 277 -7.60 -11.18 -16.69
C LEU A 277 -7.79 -12.56 -16.03
N LEU A 278 -9.01 -12.92 -15.65
CA LEU A 278 -9.32 -14.25 -15.12
C LEU A 278 -9.21 -15.34 -16.18
N ALA A 279 -9.68 -15.10 -17.40
CA ALA A 279 -9.52 -16.00 -18.53
C ALA A 279 -8.04 -16.15 -18.93
N ALA A 280 -7.25 -15.08 -18.85
CA ALA A 280 -5.79 -15.16 -19.03
C ALA A 280 -5.14 -16.03 -17.94
N ALA A 281 -5.48 -15.78 -16.66
CA ALA A 281 -5.00 -16.58 -15.53
C ALA A 281 -5.41 -18.05 -15.64
N TYR A 282 -6.67 -18.34 -16.02
CA TYR A 282 -7.17 -19.67 -16.28
C TYR A 282 -6.35 -20.35 -17.37
N THR A 283 -6.12 -19.70 -18.53
CA THR A 283 -5.29 -20.36 -19.56
C THR A 283 -3.83 -20.54 -19.20
N ASN A 284 -3.26 -19.65 -18.40
CA ASN A 284 -1.90 -19.84 -17.91
C ASN A 284 -1.84 -21.04 -16.96
N PHE A 285 -2.85 -21.20 -16.11
CA PHE A 285 -3.02 -22.37 -15.27
C PHE A 285 -3.16 -23.65 -16.12
N GLU A 286 -4.01 -23.64 -17.14
CA GLU A 286 -4.20 -24.77 -18.06
C GLU A 286 -2.91 -25.12 -18.81
N LYS A 287 -2.11 -24.13 -19.23
CA LYS A 287 -0.81 -24.37 -19.86
C LYS A 287 0.20 -25.05 -18.94
N GLN A 288 0.18 -24.73 -17.64
CA GLN A 288 1.16 -25.22 -16.67
C GLN A 288 0.81 -26.62 -16.14
N HIS A 289 -0.47 -26.95 -16.01
CA HIS A 289 -0.91 -28.08 -15.19
C HIS A 289 -1.83 -29.09 -15.90
N ARG A 290 -1.82 -29.21 -17.24
CA ARG A 290 -2.74 -30.12 -17.93
C ARG A 290 -2.20 -31.06 -19.00
N THR A 291 -2.97 -32.14 -19.07
CA THR A 291 -3.17 -33.13 -20.13
C THR A 291 -3.65 -32.46 -21.43
N GLN A 292 -3.02 -32.86 -22.53
CA GLN A 292 -3.05 -32.27 -23.87
C GLN A 292 -4.46 -31.90 -24.40
N SER A 293 -5.44 -32.79 -24.26
CA SER A 293 -6.82 -32.63 -24.77
C SER A 293 -7.57 -31.40 -24.23
N THR A 294 -7.35 -31.08 -22.96
CA THR A 294 -8.09 -29.97 -22.33
C THR A 294 -7.50 -28.60 -22.66
N LEU A 295 -6.20 -28.52 -22.91
CA LEU A 295 -5.55 -27.31 -23.40
C LEU A 295 -6.05 -26.95 -24.80
N GLU A 296 -6.15 -27.94 -25.69
CA GLU A 296 -6.67 -27.75 -27.03
C GLU A 296 -8.07 -27.12 -26.97
N SER A 297 -8.98 -27.66 -26.14
CA SER A 297 -10.34 -27.11 -26.01
C SER A 297 -10.40 -25.64 -25.53
N THR A 298 -9.51 -25.23 -24.61
CA THR A 298 -9.50 -23.86 -24.06
C THR A 298 -8.81 -22.87 -25.00
N VAL A 299 -7.74 -23.28 -25.67
CA VAL A 299 -7.06 -22.47 -26.69
C VAL A 299 -7.97 -22.26 -27.89
N LEU A 300 -8.71 -23.31 -28.31
CA LEU A 300 -9.71 -23.22 -29.37
C LEU A 300 -10.83 -22.25 -29.00
N GLY A 301 -11.35 -22.31 -27.76
CA GLY A 301 -12.35 -21.36 -27.27
C GLY A 301 -11.88 -19.89 -27.33
N LYS A 302 -10.62 -19.62 -26.94
CA LYS A 302 -10.05 -18.27 -27.03
C LYS A 302 -9.89 -17.75 -28.44
N ARG A 303 -9.34 -18.58 -29.32
CA ARG A 303 -9.17 -18.22 -30.73
C ARG A 303 -10.52 -17.96 -31.39
N ARG A 304 -11.56 -18.72 -31.01
CA ARG A 304 -12.93 -18.46 -31.48
C ARG A 304 -13.43 -17.07 -31.07
N ILE A 305 -13.36 -16.72 -29.78
CA ILE A 305 -13.80 -15.39 -29.30
C ILE A 305 -13.02 -14.27 -30.01
N GLN A 306 -11.69 -14.44 -30.17
CA GLN A 306 -10.87 -13.46 -30.87
C GLN A 306 -11.28 -13.30 -32.34
N TYR A 307 -11.54 -14.40 -33.05
CA TYR A 307 -12.00 -14.33 -34.43
C TYR A 307 -13.43 -13.76 -34.54
N GLU A 308 -14.33 -14.06 -33.61
CA GLU A 308 -15.67 -13.47 -33.56
C GLU A 308 -15.62 -11.96 -33.30
N GLU A 309 -14.76 -11.50 -32.39
CA GLU A 309 -14.53 -10.07 -32.15
C GLU A 309 -13.94 -9.39 -33.39
N GLN A 310 -12.96 -10.01 -34.04
CA GLN A 310 -12.37 -9.50 -35.28
C GLN A 310 -13.36 -9.46 -36.44
N VAL A 311 -14.24 -10.47 -36.56
CA VAL A 311 -15.35 -10.48 -37.55
C VAL A 311 -16.37 -9.40 -37.24
N SER A 312 -16.62 -9.09 -35.97
CA SER A 312 -17.55 -8.00 -35.58
C SER A 312 -16.99 -6.61 -35.90
N GLN A 313 -15.67 -6.44 -35.83
CA GLN A 313 -14.99 -5.19 -36.17
C GLN A 313 -14.84 -5.04 -37.70
N ASP A 314 -14.33 -6.08 -38.37
CA ASP A 314 -14.01 -6.10 -39.79
C ASP A 314 -14.68 -7.28 -40.51
N GLY A 315 -16.00 -7.21 -40.68
CA GLY A 315 -16.79 -8.29 -41.32
C GLY A 315 -16.39 -8.62 -42.77
N ARG A 316 -15.66 -7.72 -43.44
CA ARG A 316 -15.24 -7.84 -44.85
C ARG A 316 -13.87 -8.48 -45.06
N ASN A 317 -13.14 -8.80 -44.00
CA ASN A 317 -11.83 -9.42 -44.12
C ASN A 317 -11.97 -10.95 -44.30
N TYR A 318 -11.85 -11.41 -45.55
CA TYR A 318 -11.97 -12.83 -45.90
C TYR A 318 -10.89 -13.71 -45.25
N ASP A 319 -9.70 -13.18 -44.96
CA ASP A 319 -8.61 -13.94 -44.31
C ASP A 319 -8.99 -14.37 -42.89
N ILE A 320 -9.81 -13.56 -42.20
CA ILE A 320 -10.32 -13.85 -40.84
C ILE A 320 -11.37 -14.95 -40.92
N TRP A 321 -12.25 -14.90 -41.93
CA TRP A 321 -13.23 -15.96 -42.19
C TRP A 321 -12.55 -17.30 -42.54
N PHE A 322 -11.50 -17.29 -43.36
CA PHE A 322 -10.71 -18.49 -43.65
C PHE A 322 -9.98 -19.02 -42.40
N SER A 323 -9.41 -18.14 -41.58
CA SER A 323 -8.76 -18.51 -40.33
C SER A 323 -9.74 -19.12 -39.31
N CYS A 324 -10.97 -18.61 -39.27
CA CYS A 324 -12.07 -19.13 -38.45
C CYS A 324 -12.53 -20.52 -38.94
N ALA A 325 -12.76 -20.67 -40.26
CA ALA A 325 -13.15 -21.94 -40.86
C ALA A 325 -12.09 -23.03 -40.67
N ASN A 326 -10.82 -22.71 -40.90
CA ASN A 326 -9.69 -23.63 -40.69
C ASN A 326 -9.57 -24.07 -39.22
N LEU A 327 -9.90 -23.19 -38.27
CA LEU A 327 -9.91 -23.54 -36.86
C LEU A 327 -10.99 -24.56 -36.56
N GLU A 328 -12.22 -24.34 -37.02
CA GLU A 328 -13.35 -25.25 -36.80
C GLU A 328 -13.15 -26.59 -37.51
N GLU A 329 -12.64 -26.60 -38.75
CA GLU A 329 -12.25 -27.83 -39.45
C GLU A 329 -11.14 -28.58 -38.71
N GLY A 330 -10.15 -27.86 -38.19
CA GLY A 330 -9.09 -28.43 -37.36
C GLY A 330 -9.69 -29.13 -36.12
N THR A 331 -10.66 -28.51 -35.44
CA THR A 331 -11.33 -29.12 -34.29
C THR A 331 -12.10 -30.39 -34.67
N LEU A 332 -12.75 -30.40 -35.84
CA LEU A 332 -13.48 -31.54 -36.35
C LEU A 332 -12.54 -32.72 -36.63
N ARG A 333 -11.39 -32.46 -37.27
CA ARG A 333 -10.37 -33.48 -37.55
C ARG A 333 -9.82 -34.08 -36.24
N HIS A 334 -9.48 -33.23 -35.28
CA HIS A 334 -9.00 -33.68 -33.96
C HIS A 334 -10.02 -34.51 -33.18
N LEU A 335 -11.33 -34.18 -33.25
CA LEU A 335 -12.38 -34.95 -32.58
C LEU A 335 -12.63 -36.32 -33.23
N ARG A 336 -12.53 -36.37 -34.57
CA ARG A 336 -12.64 -37.59 -35.37
C ARG A 336 -11.47 -38.55 -35.12
N ASP A 337 -10.26 -38.01 -35.00
CA ASP A 337 -9.05 -38.79 -34.70
C ASP A 337 -8.99 -39.21 -33.21
N GLY A 338 -9.63 -38.44 -32.32
CA GLY A 338 -9.66 -38.66 -30.87
C GLY A 338 -10.76 -39.59 -30.34
N GLY A 339 -11.63 -40.14 -31.21
CA GLY A 339 -12.64 -41.14 -30.82
C GLY A 339 -13.66 -40.65 -29.77
N THR A 340 -14.23 -39.46 -29.96
CA THR A 340 -15.17 -38.85 -29.01
C THR A 340 -16.65 -39.15 -29.32
N THR A 341 -17.57 -38.78 -28.40
CA THR A 341 -19.02 -39.01 -28.52
C THR A 341 -19.64 -38.32 -29.73
N ALA A 342 -20.47 -39.05 -30.50
CA ALA A 342 -21.12 -38.61 -31.75
C ALA A 342 -21.84 -37.25 -31.64
N ASP A 343 -22.37 -36.92 -30.47
CA ASP A 343 -23.06 -35.65 -30.22
C ASP A 343 -22.12 -34.43 -30.35
N LYS A 344 -20.85 -34.56 -29.96
CA LYS A 344 -19.86 -33.48 -30.05
C LYS A 344 -19.40 -33.25 -31.49
N GLU A 345 -19.32 -34.31 -32.28
CA GLU A 345 -19.02 -34.25 -33.71
C GLU A 345 -20.16 -33.56 -34.47
N GLN A 346 -21.41 -33.93 -34.18
CA GLN A 346 -22.56 -33.28 -34.82
C GLN A 346 -22.64 -31.78 -34.46
N ALA A 347 -22.32 -31.42 -33.22
CA ALA A 347 -22.28 -30.04 -32.78
C ALA A 347 -21.14 -29.22 -33.42
N THR A 348 -19.99 -29.82 -33.75
CA THR A 348 -18.92 -29.13 -34.49
C THR A 348 -19.23 -29.01 -35.98
N ILE A 349 -19.87 -30.03 -36.58
CA ILE A 349 -20.37 -29.94 -37.96
C ILE A 349 -21.38 -28.79 -38.12
N GLY A 350 -22.30 -28.65 -37.17
CA GLY A 350 -23.26 -27.53 -37.16
C GLY A 350 -22.57 -26.17 -37.11
N ARG A 351 -21.54 -26.03 -36.27
CA ARG A 351 -20.76 -24.79 -36.14
C ARG A 351 -19.95 -24.45 -37.40
N VAL A 352 -19.33 -25.45 -38.03
CA VAL A 352 -18.63 -25.27 -39.31
C VAL A 352 -19.59 -24.74 -40.38
N ARG A 353 -20.80 -25.32 -40.48
CA ARG A 353 -21.83 -24.85 -41.42
C ARG A 353 -22.25 -23.41 -41.15
N GLU A 354 -22.48 -23.07 -39.88
CA GLU A 354 -22.86 -21.71 -39.48
C GLU A 354 -21.77 -20.67 -39.84
N VAL A 355 -20.49 -21.00 -39.68
CA VAL A 355 -19.37 -20.11 -40.10
C VAL A 355 -19.38 -19.91 -41.62
N TYR A 356 -19.57 -20.97 -42.41
CA TYR A 356 -19.66 -20.86 -43.86
C TYR A 356 -20.90 -20.09 -44.32
N GLU A 357 -22.06 -20.32 -43.70
CA GLU A 357 -23.29 -19.60 -44.00
C GLU A 357 -23.17 -18.10 -43.70
N ARG A 358 -22.56 -17.74 -42.57
CA ARG A 358 -22.27 -16.34 -42.22
C ARG A 358 -21.27 -15.69 -43.17
N ALA A 359 -20.22 -16.41 -43.58
CA ALA A 359 -19.24 -15.93 -44.53
C ALA A 359 -19.87 -15.65 -45.91
N VAL A 360 -20.77 -16.53 -46.38
CA VAL A 360 -21.49 -16.37 -47.65
C VAL A 360 -22.53 -15.25 -47.57
N ALA A 361 -23.13 -14.98 -46.40
CA ALA A 361 -24.07 -13.89 -46.21
C ALA A 361 -23.40 -12.49 -46.26
N GLN A 362 -22.10 -12.40 -45.99
CA GLN A 362 -21.31 -11.16 -45.98
C GLN A 362 -20.74 -10.76 -47.36
N VAL A 363 -21.18 -11.42 -48.44
CA VAL A 363 -20.70 -11.13 -49.81
C VAL A 363 -20.90 -9.65 -50.15
N SER A 364 -19.79 -8.99 -50.51
CA SER A 364 -19.78 -7.61 -51.01
C SER A 364 -20.78 -7.45 -52.17
N PRO A 365 -21.49 -6.31 -52.28
CA PRO A 365 -22.21 -5.96 -53.51
C PRO A 365 -21.17 -5.64 -54.60
N GLY A 366 -20.58 -6.68 -55.18
CA GLY A 366 -19.51 -6.62 -56.18
C GLY A 366 -20.00 -6.92 -57.60
N ASN A 367 -21.30 -6.72 -57.87
CA ASN A 367 -21.88 -6.81 -59.20
C ASN A 367 -21.95 -5.45 -59.93
N GLU A 368 -21.12 -4.49 -59.57
CA GLU A 368 -20.76 -3.41 -60.50
C GLU A 368 -19.37 -3.72 -61.06
N LYS A 369 -19.36 -4.56 -62.10
CA LYS A 369 -18.21 -4.67 -63.00
C LYS A 369 -17.87 -3.24 -63.47
N ARG A 370 -16.73 -2.71 -63.02
CA ARG A 370 -16.15 -1.49 -63.59
C ARG A 370 -15.92 -1.73 -65.08
N HIS A 371 -16.63 -0.97 -65.91
CA HIS A 371 -16.41 -0.84 -67.35
C HIS A 371 -15.11 -0.11 -67.65
#